data_AF-A0A926BL16-F1
#
_entry.id   AF-A0A926BL16-F1
#
_cell.length_a   1.000
_cell.length_b   1.000
_cell.length_c   1.000
_cell.angle_alpha   90.00
_cell.angle_beta   90.00
_cell.angle_gamma   90.00
#
_symmetry.space_group_name_H-M   'P 1'
#
loop_
_entity.id
_entity.type
_entity.pdbx_description
1 polymer ?
#
loop_
_entity_poly.entity_id
_entity_poly.type
_entity_poly.pdbx_seq_one_letter_code
_entity_poly.pdbx_strand_id
1 'polypeptide(L)'
;ALMMVLGAIVAAVMVAVEPANLRLVVPGQFADNDSYYAEREANPQYNAPDEAKPAFAAGLMTNNIRVAILAFGAGTLGGFPTLFLLFYNGMPLGGLAMQQHLAGRDVLFWSLILPHGVIELTAIIISGAGGMIIGHALVAPGERSRKEALTIAGRDAVRLLLGTVPLFIAAGFIESFITPSAVPKEHKLGFAAQTAGFLGSYFQAGYKHDSPNEKHLPEPAAPAIAS
;
A
#
# COMPACT_ATOMS: atom_id res chain seq x y z
N ALA A 1 -3.23 6.85 2.52
CA ALA A 1 -2.40 6.55 3.71
C ALA A 1 -3.20 6.63 5.01
N LEU A 2 -3.72 7.82 5.40
CA LEU A 2 -4.39 8.00 6.71
C LEU A 2 -5.52 7.01 7.00
N MET A 3 -6.43 6.79 6.04
CA MET A 3 -7.52 5.82 6.24
C MET A 3 -7.02 4.39 6.52
N MET A 4 -5.95 3.97 5.85
CA MET A 4 -5.36 2.65 6.03
C MET A 4 -4.68 2.54 7.39
N VAL A 5 -3.95 3.57 7.82
CA VAL A 5 -3.36 3.64 9.17
C VAL A 5 -4.47 3.63 10.23
N LEU A 6 -5.55 4.36 10.01
CA LEU A 6 -6.71 4.37 10.91
C LEU A 6 -7.33 2.98 11.03
N GLY A 7 -7.54 2.27 9.92
CA GLY A 7 -8.02 0.89 9.93
C GLY A 7 -7.12 -0.06 10.72
N ALA A 8 -5.81 0.06 10.54
CA ALA A 8 -4.83 -0.71 11.29
C ALA A 8 -4.89 -0.40 12.80
N ILE A 9 -4.92 0.88 13.18
CA ILE A 9 -5.01 1.28 14.59
C ILE A 9 -6.31 0.77 15.22
N VAL A 10 -7.46 0.95 14.54
CA VAL A 10 -8.76 0.49 15.06
C VAL A 10 -8.74 -1.02 15.28
N ALA A 11 -8.27 -1.79 14.31
CA ALA A 11 -8.19 -3.24 14.44
C ALA A 11 -7.21 -3.68 15.55
N ALA A 12 -6.05 -3.04 15.65
CA ALA A 12 -5.09 -3.30 16.70
C ALA A 12 -5.68 -3.02 18.09
N VAL A 13 -6.36 -1.90 18.28
CA VAL A 13 -7.03 -1.56 19.55
C VAL A 13 -8.14 -2.57 19.87
N MET A 14 -8.95 -2.96 18.88
CA MET A 14 -10.01 -3.96 19.09
C MET A 14 -9.45 -5.30 19.59
N VAL A 15 -8.34 -5.77 19.00
CA VAL A 15 -7.68 -7.02 19.41
C VAL A 15 -6.95 -6.87 20.76
N ALA A 16 -6.39 -5.70 21.06
CA ALA A 16 -5.76 -5.42 22.35
C ALA A 16 -6.76 -5.43 23.51
N VAL A 17 -7.99 -4.96 23.26
CA VAL A 17 -9.08 -4.96 24.26
C VAL A 17 -9.60 -6.37 24.49
N GLU A 18 -9.84 -7.13 23.41
CA GLU A 18 -10.35 -8.49 23.47
C GLU A 18 -9.82 -9.28 22.27
N PRO A 19 -8.91 -10.27 22.47
CA PRO A 19 -8.33 -11.04 21.38
C PRO A 19 -9.36 -11.75 20.49
N ALA A 20 -10.54 -12.09 21.02
CA ALA A 20 -11.62 -12.68 20.21
C ALA A 20 -12.12 -11.74 19.08
N ASN A 21 -11.89 -10.43 19.18
CA ASN A 21 -12.26 -9.46 18.15
C ASN A 21 -11.49 -9.62 16.84
N LEU A 22 -10.42 -10.43 16.81
CA LEU A 22 -9.65 -10.70 15.59
C LEU A 22 -10.54 -11.13 14.42
N ARG A 23 -11.54 -11.98 14.68
CA ARG A 23 -12.49 -12.49 13.68
C ARG A 23 -13.45 -11.44 13.13
N LEU A 24 -13.56 -10.29 13.80
CA LEU A 24 -14.40 -9.17 13.36
C LEU A 24 -13.64 -8.24 12.41
N VAL A 25 -12.31 -8.15 12.57
CA VAL A 25 -11.46 -7.15 11.90
C VAL A 25 -10.57 -7.76 10.82
N VAL A 26 -10.44 -9.08 10.81
CA VAL A 26 -9.63 -9.83 9.84
C VAL A 26 -10.51 -10.83 9.10
N PRO A 27 -10.42 -10.91 7.75
CA PRO A 27 -11.13 -11.94 6.98
C PRO A 27 -10.86 -13.34 7.52
N GLY A 28 -11.89 -14.19 7.59
CA GLY A 28 -11.82 -15.49 8.26
C GLY A 28 -10.65 -16.37 7.81
N GLN A 29 -10.26 -16.31 6.53
CA GLN A 29 -9.12 -17.04 5.98
C GLN A 29 -7.76 -16.70 6.64
N PHE A 30 -7.65 -15.52 7.28
CA PHE A 30 -6.43 -15.06 7.94
C PHE A 30 -6.58 -14.97 9.47
N ALA A 31 -7.79 -15.15 10.00
CA ALA A 31 -8.06 -15.05 11.43
C ALA A 31 -7.51 -16.27 12.20
N ASP A 32 -7.46 -17.44 11.57
CA ASP A 32 -6.90 -18.66 12.15
C ASP A 32 -5.42 -18.84 11.73
N ASN A 33 -4.59 -17.81 11.97
CA ASN A 33 -3.16 -17.81 11.55
C ASN A 33 -2.16 -18.17 12.64
N ASP A 34 -2.59 -18.36 13.88
CA ASP A 34 -1.65 -18.48 15.00
C ASP A 34 -0.76 -19.71 14.86
N SER A 35 -1.34 -20.81 14.36
CA SER A 35 -0.63 -22.04 14.00
C SER A 35 0.48 -21.79 12.97
N TYR A 36 0.22 -20.96 11.96
CA TYR A 36 1.21 -20.59 10.95
C TYR A 36 2.41 -19.87 11.58
N TYR A 37 2.18 -18.88 12.45
CA TYR A 37 3.26 -18.16 13.11
C TYR A 37 3.99 -19.02 14.15
N ALA A 38 3.28 -19.85 14.91
CA ALA A 38 3.86 -20.79 15.86
C ALA A 38 4.75 -21.84 15.16
N GLU A 39 4.34 -22.36 13.99
CA GLU A 39 5.15 -23.27 13.19
C GLU A 39 6.42 -22.58 12.66
N ARG A 40 6.29 -21.34 12.15
CA ARG A 40 7.44 -20.55 11.67
C ARG A 40 8.41 -20.19 12.78
N GLU A 41 7.92 -20.02 14.00
CA GLU A 41 8.74 -19.82 15.19
C GLU A 41 9.50 -21.08 15.58
N ALA A 42 8.80 -22.22 15.61
CA ALA A 42 9.38 -23.53 15.94
C ALA A 42 10.34 -24.06 14.87
N ASN A 43 10.14 -23.67 13.60
CA ASN A 43 10.98 -24.06 12.47
C ASN A 43 11.55 -22.83 11.72
N PRO A 44 12.60 -22.18 12.26
CA PRO A 44 13.24 -21.03 11.61
C PRO A 44 13.85 -21.35 10.24
N GLN A 45 14.17 -22.64 9.99
CA GLN A 45 14.76 -23.13 8.75
C GLN A 45 13.72 -23.52 7.70
N TYR A 46 12.42 -23.36 7.99
CA TYR A 46 11.37 -23.63 7.01
C TYR A 46 11.63 -22.80 5.74
N ASN A 47 11.56 -23.50 4.61
CA ASN A 47 11.62 -22.95 3.26
C ASN A 47 10.53 -23.60 2.42
N ALA A 48 9.66 -22.79 1.81
CA ALA A 48 8.62 -23.32 0.94
C ALA A 48 9.24 -24.08 -0.25
N PRO A 49 8.60 -25.17 -0.73
CA PRO A 49 9.04 -25.88 -1.93
C PRO A 49 9.08 -24.95 -3.14
N ASP A 50 10.13 -25.04 -3.96
CA ASP A 50 10.32 -24.13 -5.10
C ASP A 50 9.18 -24.19 -6.13
N GLU A 51 8.57 -25.37 -6.29
CA GLU A 51 7.45 -25.61 -7.21
C GLU A 51 6.18 -24.84 -6.81
N ALA A 52 6.00 -24.55 -5.51
CA ALA A 52 4.83 -23.84 -5.00
C ALA A 52 4.94 -22.31 -5.09
N LYS A 53 6.16 -21.77 -5.19
CA LYS A 53 6.44 -20.32 -5.12
C LYS A 53 5.81 -19.52 -6.27
N PRO A 54 5.91 -19.93 -7.56
CA PRO A 54 5.38 -19.13 -8.67
C PRO A 54 3.85 -19.00 -8.66
N ALA A 55 3.14 -20.10 -8.37
CA ALA A 55 1.68 -20.11 -8.30
C ALA A 55 1.16 -19.28 -7.11
N PHE A 56 1.85 -19.36 -5.96
CA PHE A 56 1.56 -18.54 -4.79
C PHE A 56 1.76 -17.04 -5.08
N ALA A 57 2.87 -16.68 -5.73
CA ALA A 57 3.17 -15.31 -6.16
C ALA A 57 2.07 -14.73 -7.06
N ALA A 58 1.65 -15.50 -8.06
CA ALA A 58 0.61 -15.09 -8.99
C ALA A 58 -0.74 -14.87 -8.30
N GLY A 59 -1.10 -15.71 -7.33
CA GLY A 59 -2.33 -15.59 -6.56
C GLY A 59 -2.38 -14.31 -5.71
N LEU A 60 -1.33 -14.05 -4.95
CA LEU A 60 -1.21 -12.85 -4.11
C LEU A 60 -1.19 -11.58 -4.94
N MET A 61 -0.36 -11.56 -6.00
CA MET A 61 -0.29 -10.46 -6.94
C MET A 61 -1.67 -10.16 -7.55
N THR A 62 -2.42 -11.18 -7.98
CA THR A 62 -3.76 -11.00 -8.57
C THR A 62 -4.74 -10.40 -7.56
N ASN A 63 -4.70 -10.86 -6.30
CA ASN A 63 -5.54 -10.31 -5.24
C ASN A 63 -5.23 -8.83 -4.99
N ASN A 64 -3.96 -8.47 -4.88
CA ASN A 64 -3.54 -7.10 -4.61
C ASN A 64 -3.81 -6.15 -5.79
N ILE A 65 -3.59 -6.61 -7.03
CA ILE A 65 -3.96 -5.86 -8.24
C ILE A 65 -5.48 -5.65 -8.27
N ARG A 66 -6.27 -6.66 -7.91
CA ARG A 66 -7.74 -6.53 -7.83
C ARG A 66 -8.14 -5.46 -6.81
N VAL A 67 -7.55 -5.47 -5.61
CA VAL A 67 -7.78 -4.45 -4.59
C VAL A 67 -7.41 -3.05 -5.11
N ALA A 68 -6.27 -2.91 -5.78
CA ALA A 68 -5.83 -1.66 -6.39
C ALA A 68 -6.81 -1.14 -7.45
N ILE A 69 -7.25 -1.99 -8.37
CA ILE A 69 -8.23 -1.64 -9.40
C ILE A 69 -9.56 -1.24 -8.76
N LEU A 70 -9.99 -1.96 -7.71
CA LEU A 70 -11.21 -1.62 -6.98
C LEU A 70 -11.08 -0.28 -6.25
N ALA A 71 -9.99 -0.03 -5.54
CA ALA A 71 -9.74 1.24 -4.84
C ALA A 71 -9.71 2.42 -5.81
N PHE A 72 -9.10 2.22 -6.98
CA PHE A 72 -9.11 3.18 -8.08
C PHE A 72 -10.53 3.41 -8.64
N GLY A 73 -11.22 2.35 -9.06
CA GLY A 73 -12.52 2.43 -9.74
C GLY A 73 -13.65 2.92 -8.82
N ALA A 74 -13.60 2.55 -7.55
CA ALA A 74 -14.49 3.03 -6.49
C ALA A 74 -14.51 4.57 -6.37
N GLY A 75 -13.45 5.23 -6.85
CA GLY A 75 -13.37 6.69 -6.93
C GLY A 75 -14.53 7.32 -7.69
N THR A 76 -15.04 6.64 -8.71
CA THR A 76 -16.20 7.08 -9.52
C THR A 76 -17.50 7.21 -8.73
N LEU A 77 -17.54 6.71 -7.49
CA LEU A 77 -18.66 6.87 -6.56
C LEU A 77 -18.41 8.00 -5.55
N GLY A 78 -17.67 9.05 -5.97
CA GLY A 78 -17.38 10.22 -5.16
C GLY A 78 -16.26 10.04 -4.13
N GLY A 79 -15.40 9.03 -4.30
CA GLY A 79 -14.22 8.79 -3.46
C GLY A 79 -14.49 8.15 -2.09
N PHE A 80 -15.72 8.23 -1.57
CA PHE A 80 -16.06 7.63 -0.27
C PHE A 80 -15.78 6.11 -0.23
N PRO A 81 -16.19 5.30 -1.23
CA PRO A 81 -15.89 3.88 -1.19
C PRO A 81 -14.39 3.57 -1.30
N THR A 82 -13.60 4.42 -1.96
CA THR A 82 -12.13 4.33 -1.95
C THR A 82 -11.56 4.52 -0.54
N LEU A 83 -12.04 5.51 0.21
CA LEU A 83 -11.61 5.74 1.60
C LEU A 83 -11.97 4.54 2.49
N PHE A 84 -13.18 4.01 2.35
CA PHE A 84 -13.62 2.83 3.09
C PHE A 84 -12.77 1.59 2.74
N LEU A 85 -12.46 1.38 1.46
CA LEU A 85 -11.58 0.27 1.03
C LEU A 85 -10.18 0.39 1.63
N LEU A 86 -9.60 1.59 1.66
CA LEU A 86 -8.30 1.82 2.29
C LEU A 86 -8.34 1.51 3.79
N PHE A 87 -9.40 1.93 4.48
CA PHE A 87 -9.61 1.58 5.89
C PHE A 87 -9.70 0.07 6.09
N TYR A 88 -10.55 -0.60 5.32
CA TYR A 88 -10.75 -2.04 5.42
C TYR A 88 -9.47 -2.83 5.13
N ASN A 89 -8.66 -2.41 4.16
CA ASN A 89 -7.35 -3.02 3.88
C ASN A 89 -6.33 -2.82 5.00
N GLY A 90 -6.46 -1.76 5.80
CA GLY A 90 -5.61 -1.55 6.97
C GLY A 90 -5.93 -2.48 8.14
N MET A 91 -7.18 -2.92 8.27
CA MET A 91 -7.63 -3.69 9.44
C MET A 91 -6.88 -5.02 9.63
N PRO A 92 -6.67 -5.88 8.60
CA PRO A 92 -5.88 -7.10 8.76
C PRO A 92 -4.48 -6.84 9.29
N LEU A 93 -3.77 -5.83 8.76
CA LEU A 93 -2.41 -5.52 9.19
C LEU A 93 -2.35 -5.22 10.70
N GLY A 94 -3.25 -4.37 11.19
CA GLY A 94 -3.28 -3.99 12.60
C GLY A 94 -3.77 -5.10 13.53
N GLY A 95 -4.83 -5.82 13.15
CA GLY A 95 -5.37 -6.91 13.94
C GLY A 95 -4.38 -8.06 14.11
N LEU A 96 -3.72 -8.46 13.02
CA LEU A 96 -2.71 -9.52 13.05
C LEU A 96 -1.43 -9.07 13.77
N ALA A 97 -0.99 -7.83 13.57
CA ALA A 97 0.15 -7.29 14.29
C ALA A 97 -0.08 -7.33 15.81
N MET A 98 -1.26 -6.90 16.27
CA MET A 98 -1.58 -6.93 17.69
C MET A 98 -1.69 -8.35 18.24
N GLN A 99 -2.33 -9.27 17.51
CA GLN A 99 -2.39 -10.68 17.93
C GLN A 99 -0.99 -11.27 18.14
N GLN A 100 -0.08 -11.04 17.18
CA GLN A 100 1.28 -11.57 17.28
C GLN A 100 2.14 -10.82 18.31
N HIS A 101 1.85 -9.54 18.56
CA HIS A 101 2.43 -8.78 19.67
C HIS A 101 2.05 -9.41 21.02
N LEU A 102 0.77 -9.71 21.24
CA LEU A 102 0.29 -10.38 22.46
C LEU A 102 0.90 -11.78 22.63
N ALA A 103 1.26 -12.45 21.54
CA ALA A 103 1.95 -13.74 21.55
C ALA A 103 3.49 -13.64 21.68
N GLY A 104 4.07 -12.42 21.75
CA GLY A 104 5.51 -12.20 21.85
C GLY A 104 6.30 -12.45 20.55
N ARG A 105 5.62 -12.45 19.38
CA ARG A 105 6.18 -12.80 18.07
C ARG A 105 6.43 -11.60 17.15
N ASP A 106 6.62 -10.40 17.70
CA ASP A 106 6.77 -9.16 16.92
C ASP A 106 7.81 -9.24 15.81
N VAL A 107 9.04 -9.66 16.16
CA VAL A 107 10.16 -9.74 15.20
C VAL A 107 9.86 -10.74 14.10
N LEU A 108 9.24 -11.87 14.43
CA LEU A 108 8.85 -12.86 13.43
C LEU A 108 7.78 -12.28 12.50
N PHE A 109 6.70 -11.75 13.04
CA PHE A 109 5.60 -11.17 12.27
C PHE A 109 6.12 -10.11 11.28
N TRP A 110 6.84 -9.10 11.77
CA TRP A 110 7.32 -8.02 10.91
C TRP A 110 8.37 -8.49 9.90
N SER A 111 9.18 -9.51 10.22
CA SER A 111 10.13 -10.09 9.26
C SER A 111 9.45 -10.84 8.12
N LEU A 112 8.22 -11.33 8.32
CA LEU A 112 7.44 -11.98 7.28
C LEU A 112 6.64 -10.96 6.46
N ILE A 113 6.13 -9.89 7.08
CA ILE A 113 5.25 -8.91 6.43
C ILE A 113 6.02 -7.78 5.73
N LEU A 114 6.97 -7.12 6.40
CA LEU A 114 7.56 -5.88 5.88
C LEU A 114 8.32 -6.02 4.55
N PRO A 115 9.05 -7.12 4.24
CA PRO A 115 9.82 -7.21 3.00
C PRO A 115 9.00 -6.94 1.73
N HIS A 116 7.78 -7.48 1.65
CA HIS A 116 6.86 -7.25 0.52
C HIS A 116 5.82 -6.17 0.86
N GLY A 117 5.36 -6.12 2.11
CA GLY A 117 4.28 -5.26 2.55
C GLY A 117 4.58 -3.77 2.38
N VAL A 118 5.84 -3.33 2.52
CA VAL A 118 6.20 -1.92 2.25
C VAL A 118 5.86 -1.51 0.82
N ILE A 119 6.16 -2.37 -0.16
CA ILE A 119 5.92 -2.11 -1.58
C ILE A 119 4.43 -2.21 -1.90
N GLU A 120 3.77 -3.24 -1.40
CA GLU A 120 2.34 -3.49 -1.62
C GLU A 120 1.46 -2.38 -1.04
N LEU A 121 1.68 -2.00 0.22
CA LEU A 121 0.92 -0.94 0.88
C LEU A 121 1.14 0.40 0.18
N THR A 122 2.36 0.67 -0.31
CA THR A 122 2.65 1.85 -1.13
C THR A 122 1.82 1.83 -2.42
N ALA A 123 1.79 0.70 -3.12
CA ALA A 123 1.03 0.53 -4.35
C ALA A 123 -0.49 0.73 -4.11
N ILE A 124 -1.06 0.12 -3.07
CA ILE A 124 -2.47 0.29 -2.70
C ILE A 124 -2.78 1.76 -2.36
N ILE A 125 -1.90 2.46 -1.64
CA ILE A 125 -2.06 3.89 -1.34
C ILE A 125 -2.08 4.72 -2.63
N ILE A 126 -1.20 4.44 -3.59
CA ILE A 126 -1.16 5.15 -4.89
C ILE A 126 -2.44 4.90 -5.67
N SER A 127 -2.92 3.65 -5.75
CA SER A 127 -4.19 3.34 -6.43
C SER A 127 -5.39 4.03 -5.76
N GLY A 128 -5.41 4.06 -4.42
CA GLY A 128 -6.41 4.80 -3.66
C GLY A 128 -6.34 6.32 -3.90
N ALA A 129 -5.14 6.89 -4.01
CA ALA A 129 -4.97 8.30 -4.40
C ALA A 129 -5.53 8.57 -5.80
N GLY A 130 -5.31 7.67 -6.77
CA GLY A 130 -5.96 7.71 -8.07
C GLY A 130 -7.50 7.71 -7.99
N GLY A 131 -8.06 6.86 -7.13
CA GLY A 131 -9.51 6.85 -6.85
C GLY A 131 -10.00 8.18 -6.26
N MET A 132 -9.24 8.79 -5.35
CA MET A 132 -9.58 10.10 -4.79
C MET A 132 -9.50 11.23 -5.82
N ILE A 133 -8.56 11.20 -6.76
CA ILE A 133 -8.47 12.15 -7.87
C ILE A 133 -9.74 12.10 -8.73
N ILE A 134 -10.20 10.90 -9.08
CA ILE A 134 -11.46 10.70 -9.81
C ILE A 134 -12.67 11.17 -8.99
N GLY A 135 -12.74 10.77 -7.73
CA GLY A 135 -13.85 11.12 -6.84
C GLY A 135 -13.97 12.62 -6.63
N HIS A 136 -12.85 13.31 -6.44
CA HIS A 136 -12.82 14.77 -6.32
C HIS A 136 -13.32 15.45 -7.59
N ALA A 137 -12.85 15.01 -8.77
CA ALA A 137 -13.29 15.56 -10.06
C ALA A 137 -14.80 15.38 -10.32
N LEU A 138 -15.41 14.34 -9.76
CA LEU A 138 -16.87 14.13 -9.84
C LEU A 138 -17.65 15.06 -8.92
N VAL A 139 -17.20 15.18 -7.66
CA VAL A 139 -17.90 15.89 -6.59
C VAL A 139 -17.73 17.41 -6.73
N ALA A 140 -16.51 17.86 -7.05
CA ALA A 140 -16.14 19.27 -7.11
C ALA A 140 -15.38 19.58 -8.42
N PRO A 141 -16.05 19.57 -9.59
CA PRO A 141 -15.41 19.78 -10.90
C PRO A 141 -14.94 21.22 -11.16
N GLY A 142 -15.31 22.18 -10.30
CA GLY A 142 -15.08 23.62 -10.52
C GLY A 142 -15.86 24.14 -11.73
N GLU A 143 -15.21 24.95 -12.56
CA GLU A 143 -15.78 25.55 -13.78
C GLU A 143 -15.99 24.55 -14.93
N ARG A 144 -15.48 23.32 -14.82
CA ARG A 144 -15.60 22.30 -15.87
C ARG A 144 -16.90 21.54 -15.75
N SER A 145 -17.38 21.00 -16.88
CA SER A 145 -18.38 19.94 -16.80
C SER A 145 -17.80 18.71 -16.11
N ARG A 146 -18.64 17.93 -15.41
CA ARG A 146 -18.20 16.68 -14.75
C ARG A 146 -17.51 15.72 -15.73
N LYS A 147 -18.00 15.65 -16.98
CA LYS A 147 -17.43 14.80 -18.02
C LYS A 147 -16.00 15.21 -18.37
N GLU A 148 -15.74 16.51 -18.53
CA GLU A 148 -14.41 17.03 -18.82
C GLU A 148 -13.48 16.83 -17.62
N ALA A 149 -13.94 17.18 -16.42
CA ALA A 149 -13.17 17.00 -15.19
C ALA A 149 -12.76 15.53 -14.99
N LEU A 150 -13.70 14.58 -15.19
CA LEU A 150 -13.43 13.14 -15.12
C LEU A 150 -12.47 12.66 -16.20
N THR A 151 -12.55 13.20 -17.41
CA THR A 151 -11.65 12.81 -18.51
C THR A 151 -10.20 13.21 -18.21
N ILE A 152 -10.00 14.42 -17.69
CA ILE A 152 -8.68 14.92 -17.29
C ILE A 152 -8.16 14.12 -16.09
N ALA A 153 -8.94 14.07 -15.00
CA ALA A 153 -8.58 13.38 -13.77
C ALA A 153 -8.36 11.87 -13.99
N GLY A 154 -9.18 11.25 -14.84
CA GLY A 154 -9.06 9.83 -15.19
C GLY A 154 -7.73 9.51 -15.87
N ARG A 155 -7.19 10.40 -16.70
CA ARG A 155 -5.88 10.19 -17.34
C ARG A 155 -4.75 10.12 -16.31
N ASP A 156 -4.75 11.04 -15.36
CA ASP A 156 -3.73 11.07 -14.30
C ASP A 156 -3.88 9.90 -13.34
N ALA A 157 -5.12 9.58 -12.98
CA ALA A 157 -5.41 8.44 -12.13
C ALA A 157 -5.00 7.11 -12.79
N VAL A 158 -5.23 6.92 -14.11
CA VAL A 158 -4.80 5.72 -14.84
C VAL A 158 -3.27 5.62 -14.88
N ARG A 159 -2.56 6.73 -15.05
CA ARG A 159 -1.08 6.74 -14.98
C ARG A 159 -0.58 6.27 -13.61
N LEU A 160 -1.20 6.75 -12.54
CA LEU A 160 -0.88 6.28 -11.18
C LEU A 160 -1.15 4.78 -11.04
N LEU A 161 -2.30 4.29 -11.49
CA LEU A 161 -2.64 2.87 -11.43
C LEU A 161 -1.64 2.02 -12.21
N LEU A 162 -1.29 2.38 -13.45
CA LEU A 162 -0.31 1.65 -14.24
C LEU A 162 1.07 1.67 -13.59
N GLY A 163 1.44 2.78 -12.94
CA GLY A 163 2.68 2.90 -12.18
C GLY A 163 2.78 1.95 -10.98
N THR A 164 1.65 1.43 -10.47
CA THR A 164 1.64 0.45 -9.37
C THR A 164 1.91 -0.99 -9.82
N VAL A 165 1.74 -1.30 -11.11
CA VAL A 165 1.89 -2.68 -11.62
C VAL A 165 3.29 -3.24 -11.35
N PRO A 166 4.40 -2.52 -11.64
CA PRO A 166 5.74 -3.01 -11.30
C PRO A 166 5.96 -3.23 -9.79
N LEU A 167 5.31 -2.43 -8.94
CA LEU A 167 5.38 -2.57 -7.49
C LEU A 167 4.70 -3.87 -7.04
N PHE A 168 3.52 -4.19 -7.55
CA PHE A 168 2.84 -5.46 -7.22
C PHE A 168 3.60 -6.68 -7.71
N ILE A 169 4.23 -6.60 -8.88
CA ILE A 169 5.10 -7.67 -9.39
C ILE A 169 6.26 -7.89 -8.42
N ALA A 170 6.98 -6.82 -8.05
CA ALA A 170 8.10 -6.90 -7.11
C ALA A 170 7.65 -7.46 -5.74
N ALA A 171 6.52 -6.99 -5.20
CA ALA A 171 5.97 -7.47 -3.95
C ALA A 171 5.66 -8.98 -4.00
N GLY A 172 4.98 -9.47 -5.04
CA GLY A 172 4.65 -10.89 -5.18
C GLY A 172 5.87 -11.80 -5.29
N PHE A 173 6.94 -11.33 -5.96
CA PHE A 173 8.23 -12.03 -5.97
C PHE A 173 8.88 -12.08 -4.58
N ILE A 174 8.93 -10.96 -3.87
CA ILE A 174 9.50 -10.91 -2.52
C ILE A 174 8.71 -11.82 -1.57
N GLU A 175 7.39 -11.78 -1.65
CA GLU A 175 6.51 -12.61 -0.81
C GLU A 175 6.70 -14.10 -1.06
N SER A 176 6.90 -14.52 -2.30
CA SER A 176 6.98 -15.95 -2.60
C SER A 176 8.37 -16.54 -2.46
N PHE A 177 9.41 -15.72 -2.59
CA PHE A 177 10.80 -16.18 -2.53
C PHE A 177 11.51 -15.80 -1.24
N ILE A 178 11.29 -14.60 -0.71
CA ILE A 178 12.01 -14.10 0.48
C ILE A 178 11.24 -14.39 1.76
N THR A 179 9.92 -14.13 1.82
CA THR A 179 9.12 -14.36 3.04
C THR A 179 9.22 -15.80 3.57
N PRO A 180 8.99 -16.86 2.76
CA PRO A 180 9.07 -18.22 3.24
C PRO A 180 10.50 -18.75 3.38
N SER A 181 11.54 -18.02 2.94
CA SER A 181 12.92 -18.50 3.01
C SER A 181 13.46 -18.60 4.44
N ALA A 182 14.56 -19.33 4.59
CA ALA A 182 15.36 -19.45 5.82
C ALA A 182 16.30 -18.25 6.07
N VAL A 183 16.19 -17.17 5.30
CA VAL A 183 16.98 -15.94 5.54
C VAL A 183 16.67 -15.42 6.95
N PRO A 184 17.70 -15.03 7.75
CA PRO A 184 17.47 -14.57 9.12
C PRO A 184 16.57 -13.33 9.16
N LYS A 185 15.80 -13.21 10.25
CA LYS A 185 14.74 -12.20 10.42
C LYS A 185 15.29 -10.79 10.30
N GLU A 186 16.49 -10.57 10.83
CA GLU A 186 17.22 -9.30 10.85
C GLU A 186 17.54 -8.83 9.44
N HIS A 187 17.96 -9.74 8.56
CA HIS A 187 18.25 -9.41 7.16
C HIS A 187 16.98 -9.09 6.38
N LYS A 188 15.87 -9.80 6.65
CA LYS A 188 14.57 -9.48 6.06
C LYS A 188 14.10 -8.08 6.47
N LEU A 189 14.24 -7.74 7.75
CA LEU A 189 13.91 -6.41 8.27
C LEU A 189 14.84 -5.33 7.70
N GLY A 190 16.14 -5.60 7.59
CA GLY A 190 17.10 -4.69 6.96
C GLY A 190 16.77 -4.40 5.49
N PHE A 191 16.41 -5.44 4.73
CA PHE A 191 15.93 -5.31 3.35
C PHE A 191 14.65 -4.46 3.28
N ALA A 192 13.69 -4.68 4.18
CA ALA A 192 12.46 -3.89 4.24
C ALA A 192 12.74 -2.41 4.55
N ALA A 193 13.64 -2.13 5.49
CA ALA A 193 14.04 -0.77 5.85
C ALA A 193 14.74 -0.06 4.67
N GLN A 194 15.64 -0.76 3.97
CA GLN A 194 16.29 -0.24 2.76
C GLN A 194 15.26 0.09 1.68
N THR A 195 14.30 -0.80 1.45
CA THR A 195 13.22 -0.61 0.46
C THR A 195 12.35 0.59 0.83
N ALA A 196 11.97 0.73 2.10
CA ALA A 196 11.21 1.88 2.60
C ALA A 196 11.99 3.19 2.43
N GLY A 197 13.29 3.19 2.76
CA GLY A 197 14.17 4.33 2.57
C GLY A 197 14.32 4.73 1.10
N PHE A 198 14.47 3.75 0.20
CA PHE A 198 14.51 3.98 -1.24
C PHE A 198 13.22 4.62 -1.75
N LEU A 199 12.06 4.03 -1.46
CA LEU A 199 10.76 4.59 -1.87
C LEU A 199 10.52 5.99 -1.28
N GLY A 200 10.84 6.19 -0.01
CA GLY A 200 10.77 7.51 0.63
C GLY A 200 11.64 8.54 -0.07
N SER A 201 12.88 8.18 -0.43
CA SER A 201 13.79 9.07 -1.17
C SER A 201 13.27 9.39 -2.58
N TYR A 202 12.69 8.40 -3.27
CA TYR A 202 12.11 8.56 -4.59
C TYR A 202 10.94 9.54 -4.59
N PHE A 203 9.99 9.39 -3.66
CA PHE A 203 8.87 10.33 -3.53
C PHE A 203 9.34 11.72 -3.10
N GLN A 204 10.32 11.80 -2.19
CA GLN A 204 10.87 13.08 -1.76
C GLN A 204 11.56 13.84 -2.90
N ALA A 205 12.28 13.14 -3.78
CA ALA A 205 12.91 13.72 -4.95
C ALA A 205 11.84 14.24 -5.94
N GLY A 206 10.80 13.44 -6.20
CA GLY A 206 9.67 13.86 -7.04
C GLY A 206 8.96 15.12 -6.52
N TYR A 207 8.70 15.18 -5.21
CA TYR A 207 8.09 16.36 -4.57
C TYR A 207 8.95 17.63 -4.72
N LYS A 208 10.28 17.51 -4.59
CA LYS A 208 11.20 18.64 -4.74
C LYS A 208 11.25 19.16 -6.17
N HIS A 209 11.16 18.27 -7.17
CA HIS A 209 11.17 18.66 -8.57
C HIS A 209 9.90 19.42 -9.00
N ASP A 210 8.73 19.09 -8.42
CA ASP A 210 7.46 19.79 -8.68
C ASP A 210 7.23 21.02 -7.77
N SER A 211 8.19 21.36 -6.90
CA SER A 211 8.14 22.55 -6.05
C SER A 211 8.14 23.84 -6.89
N PRO A 212 7.30 24.85 -6.59
CA PRO A 212 7.16 26.07 -7.40
C PRO A 212 8.43 26.92 -7.58
N ASN A 213 9.51 26.63 -6.85
CA ASN A 213 10.73 27.44 -6.83
C ASN A 213 11.62 27.31 -8.09
N GLU A 214 11.29 26.43 -9.04
CA GLU A 214 12.04 26.31 -10.32
C GLU A 214 11.27 26.73 -11.58
N LYS A 215 9.97 27.06 -11.48
CA LYS A 215 9.20 27.58 -12.62
C LYS A 215 9.38 29.10 -12.71
N HIS A 216 10.44 29.50 -13.42
CA HIS A 216 10.67 30.81 -14.05
C HIS A 216 9.59 31.87 -13.74
N LEU A 217 9.93 32.84 -12.88
CA LEU A 217 9.34 34.17 -12.99
C LEU A 217 9.60 34.64 -14.44
N PRO A 218 8.59 35.14 -15.17
CA PRO A 218 8.85 35.76 -16.46
C PRO A 218 9.89 36.87 -16.25
N GLU A 219 10.96 36.83 -17.04
CA GLU A 219 11.98 37.87 -17.06
C GLU A 219 11.27 39.23 -17.22
N PRO A 220 11.57 40.25 -16.39
CA PRO A 220 10.92 41.54 -16.52
C PRO A 220 11.20 42.07 -17.93
N ALA A 221 10.11 42.37 -18.66
CA ALA A 221 10.18 42.91 -20.01
C ALA A 221 11.18 44.08 -20.04
N ALA A 222 12.16 43.98 -20.93
CA ALA A 222 13.14 45.04 -21.15
C ALA A 222 12.42 46.39 -21.38
N PRO A 223 12.88 47.49 -20.76
CA PRO A 223 12.24 48.78 -20.93
C PRO A 223 12.26 49.16 -22.41
N ALA A 224 11.08 49.50 -22.95
CA ALA A 224 10.94 50.04 -24.29
C ALA A 224 11.83 51.28 -24.41
N ILE A 225 12.91 51.16 -25.18
CA ILE A 225 13.74 52.31 -25.53
C ILE A 225 12.93 53.08 -26.58
N ALA A 226 12.31 54.17 -26.15
CA ALA A 226 11.75 55.16 -27.05
C ALA A 226 12.91 55.86 -27.78
N SER A 227 12.97 55.66 -29.10
CA SER A 227 13.65 56.56 -30.05
C SER A 227 12.97 56.47 -31.40
#